data_AF-A0A835J3V4-F1
#
_entry.id   AF-A0A835J3V4-F1
#
_cell.length_a   1.000
_cell.length_b   1.000
_cell.length_c   1.000
_cell.angle_alpha   90.00
_cell.angle_beta   90.00
_cell.angle_gamma   90.00
#
_symmetry.space_group_name_H-M   'P 1'
#
loop_
_entity.id
_entity.type
_entity.pdbx_description
1 polymer ?
#
loop_
_entity_poly.entity_id
_entity_poly.type
_entity_poly.pdbx_seq_one_letter_code
_entity_poly.pdbx_strand_id
1 'polypeptide(L)'
;MCGLKQEHASQRSSSLEAKENVTKKHSSDSVINLDHGDPTMFEEYWQKMGDKCTITISGYQSLSYFSDVKNFCWFLEPEFAEEIKRLHKLVGNAVTDDRYLIVGTGSTQLFQAALYAHSSPDAHKPINVVSAVPYYSCYPTVADYLKSGLYKWAGDASTYDKDEPYIEVVTSPNNPDGRLREPVVNRISKSTGHAGSRIGWAIVKDKNVAEKMRKYIEISTIGVSKESQLRAAKILRAVSDSCQDLSDESFSTMDAVA
;
A
#
# COMPACT_ATOMS: atom_id res chain seq x y z
N MET A 1 -3.28 -18.16 -5.18
CA MET A 1 -4.26 -18.27 -6.30
C MET A 1 -5.68 -18.02 -5.78
N CYS A 2 -6.50 -17.22 -6.45
CA CYS A 2 -7.96 -17.40 -6.45
C CYS A 2 -8.30 -18.14 -7.77
N GLY A 3 -9.00 -19.26 -7.86
CA GLY A 3 -9.60 -20.21 -6.91
C GLY A 3 -10.53 -21.12 -7.72
N LEU A 4 -10.82 -22.35 -7.28
CA LEU A 4 -12.03 -23.12 -7.66
C LEU A 4 -12.39 -24.13 -6.55
N LYS A 5 -13.69 -24.43 -6.43
CA LYS A 5 -14.49 -24.85 -5.26
C LYS A 5 -14.37 -26.33 -4.84
N GLN A 6 -14.67 -26.62 -3.56
CA GLN A 6 -15.71 -27.60 -3.18
C GLN A 6 -16.24 -27.40 -1.74
N GLU A 7 -17.48 -27.83 -1.52
CA GLU A 7 -18.42 -27.51 -0.43
C GLU A 7 -18.12 -28.22 0.90
N HIS A 8 -18.40 -27.55 2.03
CA HIS A 8 -18.43 -28.17 3.36
C HIS A 8 -19.83 -28.10 3.96
N ALA A 9 -20.38 -29.27 4.30
CA ALA A 9 -21.54 -29.43 5.16
C ALA A 9 -21.15 -29.21 6.63
N SER A 10 -21.97 -28.43 7.34
CA SER A 10 -21.82 -28.08 8.75
C SER A 10 -22.37 -29.17 9.68
N GLN A 11 -21.58 -29.61 10.66
CA GLN A 11 -22.09 -30.13 11.93
C GLN A 11 -21.26 -29.57 13.11
N ARG A 12 -21.96 -28.91 14.04
CA ARG A 12 -21.44 -28.48 15.35
C ARG A 12 -21.34 -29.68 16.29
N SER A 13 -20.27 -29.74 17.07
CA SER A 13 -20.26 -30.39 18.37
C SER A 13 -19.24 -29.67 19.27
N SER A 14 -19.71 -29.26 20.44
CA SER A 14 -18.94 -28.58 21.48
C SER A 14 -18.35 -29.60 22.47
N SER A 15 -17.05 -29.52 22.72
CA SER A 15 -16.47 -30.06 23.96
C SER A 15 -15.23 -29.24 24.33
N LEU A 16 -15.25 -28.75 25.57
CA LEU A 16 -14.13 -28.11 26.26
C LEU A 16 -13.13 -29.20 26.64
N GLU A 17 -11.92 -29.18 26.07
CA GLU A 17 -10.82 -30.03 26.52
C GLU A 17 -9.54 -29.23 26.75
N ALA A 18 -8.82 -29.67 27.77
CA ALA A 18 -7.70 -28.99 28.43
C ALA A 18 -6.51 -28.73 27.50
N LYS A 19 -5.83 -27.60 27.72
CA LYS A 19 -4.59 -27.26 27.02
C LYS A 19 -3.44 -28.13 27.52
N GLU A 20 -3.25 -29.29 26.90
CA GLU A 20 -1.95 -29.97 26.91
C GLU A 20 -0.95 -29.20 26.05
N ASN A 21 0.23 -28.94 26.60
CA ASN A 21 1.38 -28.38 25.86
C ASN A 21 1.92 -29.46 24.90
N VAL A 22 1.25 -29.62 23.76
CA VAL A 22 1.73 -30.45 22.66
C VAL A 22 2.86 -29.69 21.95
N THR A 23 4.10 -30.10 22.17
CA THR A 23 5.21 -29.77 21.25
C THR A 23 4.82 -30.27 19.86
N LYS A 24 4.38 -29.35 18.98
CA LYS A 24 4.07 -29.65 17.58
C LYS A 24 5.34 -30.20 16.91
N LYS A 25 5.40 -31.52 16.73
CA LYS A 25 6.37 -32.14 15.82
C LYS A 25 6.02 -31.68 14.40
N HIS A 26 6.84 -30.82 13.82
CA HIS A 26 6.70 -30.47 12.42
C HIS A 26 6.97 -31.74 11.58
N SER A 27 6.01 -32.10 10.72
CA SER A 27 6.20 -33.18 9.75
C SER A 27 7.30 -32.80 8.77
N SER A 28 8.12 -33.77 8.33
CA SER A 28 9.09 -33.57 7.24
C SER A 28 8.44 -33.12 5.93
N ASP A 29 7.12 -33.30 5.81
CA ASP A 29 6.32 -32.92 4.63
C ASP A 29 5.71 -31.51 4.75
N SER A 30 6.07 -30.75 5.79
CA SER A 30 5.56 -29.38 5.97
C SER A 30 6.13 -28.46 4.90
N VAL A 31 5.27 -27.79 4.14
CA VAL A 31 5.67 -26.80 3.13
C VAL A 31 5.99 -25.47 3.81
N ILE A 32 7.23 -24.98 3.64
CA ILE A 32 7.61 -23.62 3.99
C ILE A 32 7.29 -22.73 2.79
N ASN A 33 6.26 -21.88 2.93
CA ASN A 33 5.82 -20.99 1.84
C ASN A 33 6.41 -19.58 2.02
N LEU A 34 7.39 -19.24 1.16
CA LEU A 34 8.00 -17.92 1.08
C LEU A 34 7.70 -17.22 -0.26
N ASP A 35 6.69 -17.70 -1.00
CA ASP A 35 6.28 -17.13 -2.30
C ASP A 35 5.61 -15.75 -2.14
N HIS A 36 4.95 -15.54 -1.00
CA HIS A 36 4.25 -14.29 -0.71
C HIS A 36 5.04 -13.48 0.31
N GLY A 37 5.22 -12.19 0.04
CA GLY A 37 5.76 -11.22 1.00
C GLY A 37 4.74 -10.87 2.09
N ASP A 38 4.13 -11.87 2.71
CA ASP A 38 3.17 -11.69 3.81
C ASP A 38 3.93 -11.29 5.08
N PRO A 39 3.74 -10.07 5.61
CA PRO A 39 4.61 -9.48 6.63
C PRO A 39 4.28 -9.95 8.06
N THR A 40 3.95 -11.23 8.24
CA THR A 40 3.57 -11.81 9.55
C THR A 40 4.72 -11.83 10.55
N MET A 41 5.96 -11.62 10.11
CA MET A 41 7.13 -11.47 10.99
C MET A 41 6.99 -10.35 12.03
N PHE A 42 6.13 -9.35 11.81
CA PHE A 42 5.89 -8.26 12.76
C PHE A 42 4.78 -8.54 13.78
N GLU A 43 4.14 -9.71 13.73
CA GLU A 43 3.01 -10.04 14.62
C GLU A 43 3.40 -9.96 16.10
N GLU A 44 4.54 -10.56 16.48
CA GLU A 44 5.00 -10.57 17.87
C GLU A 44 5.31 -9.16 18.39
N TYR A 45 5.86 -8.28 17.54
CA TYR A 45 6.08 -6.88 17.89
C TYR A 45 4.76 -6.18 18.24
N TRP A 46 3.73 -6.35 17.42
CA TRP A 46 2.43 -5.73 17.68
C TRP A 46 1.72 -6.31 18.91
N GLN A 47 1.90 -7.60 19.21
CA GLN A 47 1.41 -8.18 20.46
C GLN A 47 2.06 -7.53 21.68
N LYS A 48 3.38 -7.26 21.63
CA LYS A 48 4.12 -6.58 22.71
C LYS A 48 3.73 -5.12 22.91
N MET A 49 3.19 -4.45 21.88
CA MET A 49 2.67 -3.09 22.00
C MET A 49 1.41 -2.98 22.89
N GLY A 50 0.76 -4.11 23.19
CA GLY A 50 -0.40 -4.18 24.07
C GLY A 50 -1.50 -3.20 23.67
N ASP A 51 -2.03 -2.47 24.65
CA ASP A 51 -3.16 -1.55 24.44
C ASP A 51 -2.80 -0.26 23.69
N LYS A 52 -1.51 0.01 23.44
CA LYS A 52 -1.06 1.24 22.74
C LYS A 52 -1.68 1.36 21.35
N CYS A 53 -1.95 0.24 20.69
CA CYS A 53 -2.53 0.19 19.34
C CYS A 53 -4.00 -0.24 19.32
N THR A 54 -4.61 -0.48 20.48
CA THR A 54 -6.05 -0.83 20.57
C THR A 54 -6.89 0.35 20.12
N ILE A 55 -7.91 0.06 19.30
CA ILE A 55 -8.94 1.02 18.90
C ILE A 55 -10.32 0.54 19.34
N THR A 56 -11.19 1.49 19.67
CA THR A 56 -12.61 1.23 19.94
C THR A 56 -13.42 2.09 18.99
N ILE A 57 -14.30 1.46 18.22
CA ILE A 57 -15.18 2.14 17.27
C ILE A 57 -16.61 1.94 17.76
N SER A 58 -17.30 3.05 18.04
CA SER A 58 -18.70 2.98 18.46
C SER A 58 -19.60 2.61 17.28
N GLY A 59 -20.72 1.90 17.53
CA GLY A 59 -21.61 1.44 16.45
C GLY A 59 -22.24 2.53 15.58
N TYR A 60 -22.23 3.79 16.02
CA TYR A 60 -22.72 4.94 15.26
C TYR A 60 -21.59 5.77 14.63
N GLN A 61 -20.33 5.47 14.96
CA GLN A 61 -19.19 6.20 14.43
C GLN A 61 -19.04 5.91 12.93
N SER A 62 -18.60 6.91 12.17
CA SER A 62 -18.25 6.73 10.75
C SER A 62 -19.38 6.30 9.80
N LEU A 63 -20.66 6.48 10.18
CA LEU A 63 -21.81 6.15 9.31
C LEU A 63 -21.91 7.00 8.03
N SER A 64 -21.42 8.24 8.06
CA SER A 64 -21.41 9.13 6.89
C SER A 64 -20.38 8.66 5.85
N TYR A 65 -20.70 8.78 4.56
CA TYR A 65 -19.72 8.61 3.48
C TYR A 65 -18.57 9.62 3.59
N PHE A 66 -18.85 10.85 4.00
CA PHE A 66 -17.87 11.95 3.98
C PHE A 66 -17.01 11.95 5.23
N SER A 67 -15.69 12.07 5.07
CA SER A 67 -14.74 12.27 6.16
C SER A 67 -14.58 13.77 6.44
N ASP A 68 -14.14 14.53 5.44
CA ASP A 68 -14.01 15.99 5.50
C ASP A 68 -14.31 16.60 4.12
N VAL A 69 -15.48 17.21 3.98
CA VAL A 69 -15.92 17.82 2.72
C VAL A 69 -15.09 19.04 2.30
N LYS A 70 -14.27 19.60 3.21
CA LYS A 70 -13.36 20.70 2.91
C LYS A 70 -12.00 20.20 2.42
N ASN A 71 -11.67 18.94 2.70
CA ASN A 71 -10.45 18.32 2.21
C ASN A 71 -10.56 18.04 0.71
N PHE A 72 -9.44 18.22 0.00
CA PHE A 72 -9.34 17.84 -1.40
C PHE A 72 -9.74 16.36 -1.62
N CYS A 73 -9.25 15.47 -0.76
CA CYS A 73 -9.65 14.08 -0.71
C CYS A 73 -10.73 13.90 0.35
N TRP A 74 -12.00 14.09 -0.02
CA TRP A 74 -13.11 14.18 0.94
C TRP A 74 -13.37 12.92 1.77
N PHE A 75 -12.83 11.77 1.33
CA PHE A 75 -12.89 10.46 2.01
C PHE A 75 -11.61 10.12 2.78
N LEU A 76 -10.69 11.08 2.94
CA LEU A 76 -9.50 10.94 3.79
C LEU A 76 -9.84 11.42 5.21
N GLU A 77 -9.66 10.54 6.20
CA GLU A 77 -9.81 10.88 7.61
C GLU A 77 -8.71 11.89 8.04
N PRO A 78 -9.06 13.02 8.68
CA PRO A 78 -8.09 14.04 9.08
C PRO A 78 -6.95 13.51 9.96
N GLU A 79 -7.27 12.71 10.98
CA GLU A 79 -6.27 12.12 11.88
C GLU A 79 -5.26 11.24 11.13
N PHE A 80 -5.73 10.49 10.13
CA PHE A 80 -4.85 9.66 9.32
C PHE A 80 -3.94 10.51 8.42
N ALA A 81 -4.47 11.60 7.85
CA ALA A 81 -3.67 12.53 7.07
C ALA A 81 -2.56 13.20 7.90
N GLU A 82 -2.85 13.54 9.15
CA GLU A 82 -1.88 14.12 10.09
C GLU A 82 -0.77 13.13 10.42
N GLU A 83 -1.10 11.88 10.76
CA GLU A 83 -0.09 10.86 11.10
C GLU A 83 0.78 10.46 9.89
N ILE A 84 0.24 10.45 8.66
CA ILE A 84 1.04 10.26 7.44
C ILE A 84 2.10 11.37 7.32
N LYS A 85 1.68 12.64 7.47
CA LYS A 85 2.59 13.79 7.38
C LYS A 85 3.62 13.76 8.50
N ARG A 86 3.19 13.45 9.73
CA ARG A 86 4.07 13.35 10.90
C ARG A 86 5.14 12.29 10.70
N LEU A 87 4.76 11.08 10.29
CA LEU A 87 5.71 10.00 10.03
C LEU A 87 6.75 10.40 8.98
N HIS A 88 6.32 10.90 7.83
CA HIS A 88 7.25 11.29 6.76
C HIS A 88 8.18 12.44 7.16
N LYS A 89 7.69 13.39 7.97
CA LYS A 89 8.51 14.46 8.54
C LYS A 89 9.55 13.93 9.52
N LEU A 90 9.19 12.98 10.38
CA LEU A 90 10.10 12.38 11.35
C LEU A 90 11.18 11.51 10.68
N VAL A 91 10.78 10.67 9.73
CA VAL A 91 11.69 9.75 9.04
C VAL A 91 12.53 10.47 7.97
N GLY A 92 12.02 11.57 7.41
CA GLY A 92 12.72 12.34 6.36
C GLY A 92 12.76 11.63 5.00
N ASN A 93 11.89 10.66 4.75
CA ASN A 93 11.90 9.84 3.54
C ASN A 93 10.98 10.33 2.41
N ALA A 94 10.11 11.32 2.65
CA ALA A 94 9.27 11.91 1.62
C ALA A 94 8.87 13.36 1.95
N VAL A 95 8.75 14.20 0.92
CA VAL A 95 8.23 15.57 1.05
C VAL A 95 6.71 15.56 0.96
N THR A 96 6.04 15.91 2.05
CA THR A 96 4.57 16.00 2.11
C THR A 96 4.02 17.42 1.97
N ASP A 97 4.86 18.44 2.15
CA ASP A 97 4.45 19.84 2.09
C ASP A 97 4.12 20.25 0.66
N ASP A 98 3.04 21.03 0.50
CA ASP A 98 2.49 21.44 -0.79
C ASP A 98 2.21 20.24 -1.73
N ARG A 99 1.70 19.14 -1.16
CA ARG A 99 1.28 17.93 -1.90
C ARG A 99 -0.14 17.52 -1.52
N TYR A 100 -0.83 16.91 -2.47
CA TYR A 100 -2.12 16.27 -2.27
C TYR A 100 -1.92 14.85 -1.75
N LEU A 101 -2.63 14.48 -0.69
CA LEU A 101 -2.68 13.11 -0.19
C LEU A 101 -3.93 12.42 -0.74
N ILE A 102 -3.74 11.27 -1.38
CA ILE A 102 -4.82 10.41 -1.86
C ILE A 102 -4.71 9.06 -1.16
N VAL A 103 -5.76 8.65 -0.44
CA VAL A 103 -5.83 7.33 0.22
C VAL A 103 -6.48 6.31 -0.71
N GLY A 104 -5.98 5.07 -0.70
CA GLY A 104 -6.54 3.96 -1.45
C GLY A 104 -6.51 2.65 -0.66
N THR A 105 -7.29 1.68 -1.14
CA THR A 105 -7.37 0.30 -0.62
C THR A 105 -6.12 -0.47 -1.04
N GLY A 106 -5.02 -0.09 -0.41
CA GLY A 106 -3.68 -0.55 -0.69
C GLY A 106 -3.09 0.12 -1.93
N SER A 107 -1.78 -0.07 -2.08
CA SER A 107 -1.02 0.41 -3.22
C SER A 107 -1.53 -0.07 -4.56
N THR A 108 -2.14 -1.26 -4.63
CA THR A 108 -2.73 -1.80 -5.87
C THR A 108 -3.83 -0.93 -6.45
N GLN A 109 -4.69 -0.33 -5.61
CA GLN A 109 -5.73 0.58 -6.10
C GLN A 109 -5.11 1.92 -6.52
N LEU A 110 -4.15 2.43 -5.76
CA LEU A 110 -3.44 3.68 -6.08
C LEU A 110 -2.64 3.58 -7.38
N PHE A 111 -2.00 2.42 -7.63
CA PHE A 111 -1.31 2.14 -8.88
C PHE A 111 -2.26 2.25 -10.08
N GLN A 112 -3.42 1.59 -10.02
CA GLN A 112 -4.43 1.69 -11.08
C GLN A 112 -4.99 3.12 -11.22
N ALA A 113 -5.22 3.82 -10.10
CA ALA A 113 -5.65 5.21 -10.11
C ALA A 113 -4.61 6.12 -10.78
N ALA A 114 -3.32 5.89 -10.55
CA ALA A 114 -2.23 6.63 -11.18
C ALA A 114 -2.14 6.32 -12.69
N LEU A 115 -2.26 5.06 -13.10
CA LEU A 115 -2.33 4.69 -14.52
C LEU A 115 -3.49 5.39 -15.23
N TYR A 116 -4.67 5.36 -14.62
CA TYR A 116 -5.84 6.09 -15.12
C TYR A 116 -5.57 7.61 -15.21
N ALA A 117 -5.01 8.20 -14.17
CA ALA A 117 -4.78 9.64 -14.10
C ALA A 117 -3.77 10.15 -15.15
N HIS A 118 -2.74 9.35 -15.43
CA HIS A 118 -1.72 9.64 -16.44
C HIS A 118 -2.14 9.24 -17.87
N SER A 119 -3.29 8.58 -18.02
CA SER A 119 -3.85 8.28 -19.33
C SER A 119 -4.75 9.41 -19.83
N SER A 120 -4.89 9.49 -21.15
CA SER A 120 -5.86 10.37 -21.81
C SER A 120 -7.02 9.54 -22.35
N PRO A 121 -8.29 9.89 -22.05
CA PRO A 121 -9.45 9.23 -22.65
C PRO A 121 -9.57 9.50 -24.16
N ASP A 122 -8.96 10.59 -24.64
CA ASP A 122 -9.04 11.03 -26.04
C ASP A 122 -7.87 10.49 -26.89
N ALA A 123 -6.94 9.74 -26.30
CA ALA A 123 -5.82 9.18 -27.03
C ALA A 123 -6.26 8.07 -28.00
N HIS A 124 -5.75 8.10 -29.24
CA HIS A 124 -6.03 7.07 -30.25
C HIS A 124 -5.42 5.70 -29.92
N LYS A 125 -4.43 5.65 -29.02
CA LYS A 125 -3.74 4.43 -28.59
C LYS A 125 -3.56 4.45 -27.08
N PRO A 126 -3.59 3.28 -26.41
CA PRO A 126 -3.28 3.18 -24.99
C PRO A 126 -1.83 3.60 -24.71
N ILE A 127 -1.61 4.33 -23.62
CA ILE A 127 -0.27 4.72 -23.16
C ILE A 127 0.54 3.48 -22.74
N ASN A 128 1.84 3.47 -23.04
CA ASN A 128 2.72 2.37 -22.70
C ASN A 128 3.08 2.38 -21.21
N VAL A 129 2.94 1.27 -20.50
CA VAL A 129 3.38 1.13 -19.10
C VAL A 129 4.62 0.27 -19.05
N VAL A 130 5.71 0.80 -18.51
CA VAL A 130 7.01 0.11 -18.45
C VAL A 130 7.59 0.11 -17.05
N SER A 131 8.44 -0.86 -16.73
CA SER A 131 9.23 -0.88 -15.49
C SER A 131 10.56 -1.58 -15.75
N ALA A 132 11.64 -1.12 -15.10
CA ALA A 132 12.97 -1.70 -15.32
C ALA A 132 13.04 -3.14 -14.78
N VAL A 133 13.54 -4.09 -15.56
CA VAL A 133 13.74 -5.47 -15.10
C VAL A 133 14.93 -5.56 -14.13
N PRO A 134 14.84 -6.36 -13.04
CA PRO A 134 13.65 -7.07 -12.57
C PRO A 134 12.67 -6.13 -11.86
N TYR A 135 11.37 -6.32 -12.06
CA TYR A 135 10.30 -5.51 -11.46
C TYR A 135 9.30 -6.39 -10.69
N TYR A 136 8.40 -5.77 -9.93
CA TYR A 136 7.34 -6.48 -9.22
C TYR A 136 6.43 -7.24 -10.19
N SER A 137 6.36 -8.56 -10.02
CA SER A 137 5.75 -9.50 -10.97
C SER A 137 4.27 -9.25 -11.25
N CYS A 138 3.53 -8.58 -10.36
CA CYS A 138 2.12 -8.28 -10.60
C CYS A 138 1.87 -7.05 -11.47
N TYR A 139 2.86 -6.20 -11.78
CA TYR A 139 2.61 -4.99 -12.59
C TYR A 139 1.97 -5.30 -13.96
N PRO A 140 2.48 -6.26 -14.77
CA PRO A 140 1.84 -6.61 -16.04
C PRO A 140 0.40 -7.08 -15.85
N THR A 141 0.16 -7.95 -14.86
CA THR A 141 -1.18 -8.46 -14.57
C THR A 141 -2.12 -7.33 -14.20
N VAL A 142 -1.75 -6.45 -13.27
CA VAL A 142 -2.64 -5.36 -12.82
C VAL A 142 -2.89 -4.35 -13.94
N ALA A 143 -1.91 -4.08 -14.82
CA ALA A 143 -2.10 -3.20 -15.97
C ALA A 143 -3.08 -3.79 -16.99
N ASP A 144 -2.96 -5.07 -17.34
CA ASP A 144 -3.73 -5.64 -18.46
C ASP A 144 -5.01 -6.37 -18.04
N TYR A 145 -5.22 -6.66 -16.74
CA TYR A 145 -6.33 -7.50 -16.26
C TYR A 145 -7.72 -6.99 -16.71
N LEU A 146 -7.94 -5.68 -16.60
CA LEU A 146 -9.21 -5.05 -16.99
C LEU A 146 -9.35 -4.81 -18.49
N LYS A 147 -8.29 -5.06 -19.29
CA LYS A 147 -8.24 -4.80 -20.74
C LYS A 147 -8.70 -3.38 -21.08
N SER A 148 -8.24 -2.41 -20.30
CA SER A 148 -8.54 -0.99 -20.50
C SER A 148 -8.02 -0.51 -21.86
N GLY A 149 -8.77 0.35 -22.54
CA GLY A 149 -8.28 1.05 -23.75
C GLY A 149 -7.33 2.20 -23.45
N LEU A 150 -7.09 2.52 -22.17
CA LEU A 150 -6.34 3.70 -21.74
C LEU A 150 -4.83 3.46 -21.67
N TYR A 151 -4.42 2.28 -21.26
CA TYR A 151 -3.02 1.91 -21.00
C TYR A 151 -2.80 0.43 -21.29
N LYS A 152 -1.56 0.06 -21.59
CA LYS A 152 -1.14 -1.33 -21.85
C LYS A 152 0.24 -1.59 -21.28
N TRP A 153 0.49 -2.82 -20.82
CA TRP A 153 1.85 -3.22 -20.45
C TRP A 153 2.78 -3.23 -21.69
N ALA A 154 3.96 -2.63 -21.55
CA ALA A 154 4.92 -2.44 -22.64
C ALA A 154 6.33 -2.98 -22.34
N GLY A 155 6.54 -3.59 -21.17
CA GLY A 155 7.76 -4.36 -20.87
C GLY A 155 8.84 -3.56 -20.13
N ASP A 156 10.10 -3.91 -20.43
CA ASP A 156 11.29 -3.40 -19.73
C ASP A 156 11.55 -1.93 -20.09
N ALA A 157 11.58 -1.07 -19.07
CA ALA A 157 11.94 0.33 -19.21
C ALA A 157 13.40 0.52 -19.67
N SER A 158 14.30 -0.40 -19.30
CA SER A 158 15.75 -0.28 -19.56
C SER A 158 16.09 -0.37 -21.05
N THR A 159 15.23 -1.03 -21.83
CA THR A 159 15.37 -1.19 -23.28
C THR A 159 14.28 -0.46 -24.06
N TYR A 160 13.53 0.43 -23.40
CA TYR A 160 12.44 1.14 -24.05
C TYR A 160 12.97 2.36 -24.82
N ASP A 161 12.94 2.26 -26.15
CA ASP A 161 13.51 3.25 -27.09
C ASP A 161 12.46 3.89 -28.00
N LYS A 162 11.17 3.60 -27.78
CA LYS A 162 10.09 4.11 -28.60
C LYS A 162 9.82 5.58 -28.30
N ASP A 163 9.70 6.38 -29.36
CA ASP A 163 9.21 7.76 -29.30
C ASP A 163 7.68 7.79 -29.19
N GLU A 164 7.15 7.18 -28.13
CA GLU A 164 5.72 7.14 -27.81
C GLU A 164 5.51 7.55 -26.34
N PRO A 165 4.34 8.12 -25.98
CA PRO A 165 4.01 8.38 -24.59
C PRO A 165 4.08 7.10 -23.73
N TYR A 166 4.66 7.23 -22.54
CA TYR A 166 4.80 6.14 -21.59
C TYR A 166 4.59 6.58 -20.14
N ILE A 167 4.33 5.60 -19.27
CA ILE A 167 4.37 5.70 -17.83
C ILE A 167 5.44 4.74 -17.35
N GLU A 168 6.49 5.26 -16.73
CA GLU A 168 7.52 4.44 -16.10
C GLU A 168 7.19 4.22 -14.63
N VAL A 169 7.11 2.95 -14.23
CA VAL A 169 6.84 2.53 -12.85
C VAL A 169 8.16 2.22 -12.18
N VAL A 170 8.52 3.04 -11.19
CA VAL A 170 9.78 2.89 -10.44
C VAL A 170 9.49 2.50 -8.99
N THR A 171 9.97 1.31 -8.60
CA THR A 171 9.92 0.81 -7.23
C THR A 171 11.28 1.02 -6.58
N SER A 172 11.35 1.73 -5.45
CA SER A 172 12.60 2.04 -4.75
C SER A 172 12.35 2.04 -3.24
N PRO A 173 12.94 1.11 -2.45
CA PRO A 173 13.71 -0.05 -2.88
C PRO A 173 12.92 -0.98 -3.81
N ASN A 174 13.58 -1.58 -4.78
CA ASN A 174 12.93 -2.38 -5.79
C ASN A 174 12.51 -3.76 -5.29
N ASN A 175 11.44 -4.29 -5.88
CA ASN A 175 11.04 -5.69 -5.75
C ASN A 175 11.39 -6.39 -7.06
N PRO A 176 12.21 -7.47 -7.07
CA PRO A 176 12.58 -8.29 -5.91
C PRO A 176 13.95 -7.99 -5.28
N ASP A 177 14.81 -7.19 -5.92
CA ASP A 177 16.24 -7.16 -5.61
C ASP A 177 16.66 -6.19 -4.48
N GLY A 178 15.71 -5.42 -3.92
CA GLY A 178 15.95 -4.48 -2.82
C GLY A 178 16.78 -3.24 -3.20
N ARG A 179 17.11 -3.04 -4.48
CA ARG A 179 17.99 -1.94 -4.90
C ARG A 179 17.24 -0.61 -4.97
N LEU A 180 17.91 0.48 -4.60
CA LEU A 180 17.39 1.82 -4.87
C LEU A 180 17.38 2.06 -6.39
N ARG A 181 16.33 2.69 -6.88
CA ARG A 181 16.13 2.98 -8.31
C ARG A 181 15.71 4.41 -8.54
N GLU A 182 16.12 4.89 -9.70
CA GLU A 182 15.68 6.12 -10.35
C GLU A 182 15.10 5.75 -11.74
N PRO A 183 14.33 6.65 -12.38
CA PRO A 183 13.86 6.42 -13.74
C PRO A 183 15.00 6.23 -14.75
N VAL A 184 14.80 5.32 -15.71
CA VAL A 184 15.80 4.88 -16.68
C VAL A 184 15.47 5.25 -18.12
N VAL A 185 14.19 5.53 -18.48
CA VAL A 185 13.83 5.86 -19.87
C VAL A 185 14.28 7.28 -20.24
N ASN A 186 13.91 8.26 -19.41
CA ASN A 186 14.39 9.65 -19.52
C ASN A 186 14.71 10.13 -18.10
N ARG A 187 15.92 10.67 -17.89
CA ARG A 187 16.45 11.10 -16.57
C ARG A 187 15.74 12.35 -16.00
N ILE A 188 14.41 12.39 -16.01
CA ILE A 188 13.57 13.42 -15.39
C ILE A 188 12.52 12.68 -14.56
N SER A 189 12.69 12.66 -13.23
CA SER A 189 11.89 11.83 -12.34
C SER A 189 10.69 12.53 -11.71
N LYS A 190 9.55 11.83 -11.66
CA LYS A 190 8.44 12.08 -10.73
C LYS A 190 8.10 10.73 -10.10
N SER A 191 8.49 10.51 -8.85
CA SER A 191 8.25 9.28 -8.10
C SER A 191 6.94 9.32 -7.32
N THR A 192 6.23 8.18 -7.23
CA THR A 192 5.13 7.96 -6.27
C THR A 192 5.38 6.67 -5.48
N GLY A 193 5.35 6.77 -4.13
CA GLY A 193 5.66 5.66 -3.21
C GLY A 193 4.44 4.83 -2.81
N HIS A 194 4.67 3.59 -2.35
CA HIS A 194 3.62 2.61 -2.00
C HIS A 194 4.05 1.71 -0.82
N ALA A 195 3.16 1.45 0.15
CA ALA A 195 3.38 0.44 1.20
C ALA A 195 2.08 -0.29 1.60
N GLY A 196 2.25 -1.50 2.15
CA GLY A 196 1.21 -2.50 2.38
C GLY A 196 0.63 -2.52 3.80
N SER A 197 -0.68 -2.26 3.88
CA SER A 197 -1.58 -2.72 4.95
C SER A 197 -3.02 -2.87 4.44
N ARG A 198 -3.19 -3.09 3.13
CA ARG A 198 -4.45 -2.90 2.37
C ARG A 198 -5.07 -1.50 2.51
N ILE A 199 -4.35 -0.59 3.13
CA ILE A 199 -4.47 0.86 3.08
C ILE A 199 -3.12 1.40 2.58
N GLY A 200 -3.15 2.37 1.68
CA GLY A 200 -1.97 3.06 1.19
C GLY A 200 -2.31 4.51 0.90
N TRP A 201 -1.28 5.35 0.73
CA TRP A 201 -1.44 6.74 0.33
C TRP A 201 -0.50 7.09 -0.81
N ALA A 202 -0.92 8.02 -1.67
CA ALA A 202 -0.10 8.64 -2.69
C ALA A 202 0.12 10.12 -2.33
N ILE A 203 1.36 10.58 -2.48
CA ILE A 203 1.76 11.98 -2.31
C ILE A 203 1.90 12.58 -3.71
N VAL A 204 0.98 13.45 -4.10
CA VAL A 204 0.85 13.91 -5.49
C VAL A 204 1.10 15.42 -5.56
N LYS A 205 2.02 15.84 -6.43
CA LYS A 205 2.31 17.27 -6.64
C LYS A 205 1.34 17.93 -7.62
N ASP A 206 1.02 17.24 -8.71
CA ASP A 206 0.18 17.77 -9.77
C ASP A 206 -1.30 17.67 -9.38
N LYS A 207 -1.98 18.82 -9.33
CA LYS A 207 -3.39 18.91 -8.95
C LYS A 207 -4.30 18.11 -9.89
N ASN A 208 -4.08 18.18 -11.20
CA ASN A 208 -4.92 17.49 -12.18
C ASN A 208 -4.76 15.97 -12.06
N VAL A 209 -3.53 15.49 -11.81
CA VAL A 209 -3.28 14.07 -11.52
C VAL A 209 -3.99 13.67 -10.23
N ALA A 210 -3.86 14.45 -9.16
CA ALA A 210 -4.52 14.18 -7.89
C ALA A 210 -6.06 14.13 -8.04
N GLU A 211 -6.64 15.03 -8.84
CA GLU A 211 -8.09 15.08 -9.09
C GLU A 211 -8.57 13.83 -9.81
N LYS A 212 -7.84 13.38 -10.85
CA LYS A 212 -8.16 12.15 -11.57
C LYS A 212 -8.00 10.90 -10.70
N MET A 213 -6.95 10.83 -9.88
CA MET A 213 -6.76 9.72 -8.93
C MET A 213 -7.90 9.68 -7.91
N ARG A 214 -8.24 10.82 -7.30
CA ARG A 214 -9.37 10.95 -6.38
C ARG A 214 -10.67 10.51 -7.04
N LYS A 215 -10.92 10.94 -8.29
CA LYS A 215 -12.13 10.58 -9.04
C LYS A 215 -12.20 9.08 -9.33
N TYR A 216 -11.07 8.45 -9.70
CA TYR A 216 -11.02 7.00 -9.89
C TYR A 216 -11.42 6.24 -8.62
N ILE A 217 -10.89 6.64 -7.47
CA ILE A 217 -11.20 5.99 -6.18
C ILE A 217 -12.66 6.24 -5.77
N GLU A 218 -13.16 7.47 -5.95
CA GLU A 218 -14.58 7.82 -5.73
C GLU A 218 -15.52 6.92 -6.54
N ILE A 219 -15.24 6.71 -7.84
CA ILE A 219 -16.11 5.90 -8.69
C ILE A 219 -15.93 4.40 -8.45
N SER A 220 -14.70 3.95 -8.17
CA SER A 220 -14.44 2.51 -8.00
C SER A 220 -14.95 1.96 -6.66
N THR A 221 -14.87 2.73 -5.57
CA THR A 221 -15.18 2.23 -4.22
C THR A 221 -15.85 3.25 -3.29
N ILE A 222 -16.17 4.46 -3.76
CA ILE A 222 -16.72 5.55 -2.92
C ILE A 222 -15.77 5.86 -1.74
N GLY A 223 -14.47 5.94 -2.02
CA GLY A 223 -13.45 6.17 -1.01
C GLY A 223 -12.88 4.88 -0.40
N VAL A 224 -12.46 4.96 0.86
CA VAL A 224 -11.76 3.89 1.60
C VAL A 224 -12.37 3.74 2.99
N SER A 225 -12.47 2.50 3.49
CA SER A 225 -13.02 2.20 4.83
C SER A 225 -12.44 3.12 5.91
N LYS A 226 -13.33 3.80 6.65
CA LYS A 226 -12.96 4.70 7.73
C LYS A 226 -12.33 3.96 8.90
N GLU A 227 -12.82 2.76 9.19
CA GLU A 227 -12.24 1.88 10.23
C GLU A 227 -10.79 1.53 9.91
N SER A 228 -10.49 1.25 8.63
CA SER A 228 -9.12 0.98 8.18
C SER A 228 -8.22 2.21 8.35
N GLN A 229 -8.73 3.41 8.04
CA GLN A 229 -8.01 4.67 8.23
C GLN A 229 -7.76 4.98 9.71
N LEU A 230 -8.76 4.81 10.57
CA LEU A 230 -8.64 5.02 12.02
C LEU A 230 -7.63 4.05 12.66
N ARG A 231 -7.68 2.76 12.28
CA ARG A 231 -6.68 1.77 12.71
C ARG A 231 -5.28 2.17 12.27
N ALA A 232 -5.13 2.59 11.01
CA ALA A 232 -3.84 3.00 10.47
C ALA A 232 -3.30 4.25 11.18
N ALA A 233 -4.13 5.26 11.42
CA ALA A 233 -3.76 6.45 12.18
C ALA A 233 -3.21 6.08 13.57
N LYS A 234 -3.92 5.21 14.32
CA LYS A 234 -3.47 4.76 15.64
C LYS A 234 -2.13 4.02 15.60
N ILE A 235 -1.93 3.16 14.61
CA ILE A 235 -0.68 2.41 14.41
C ILE A 235 0.47 3.36 14.06
N LEU A 236 0.27 4.25 13.07
CA LEU A 236 1.28 5.23 12.66
C LEU A 236 1.65 6.17 13.81
N ARG A 237 0.68 6.50 14.66
CA ARG A 237 0.92 7.28 15.86
C ARG A 237 1.87 6.56 16.81
N ALA A 238 1.58 5.30 17.14
CA ALA A 238 2.43 4.51 18.02
C ALA A 238 3.86 4.31 17.48
N VAL A 239 4.01 4.14 16.16
CA VAL A 239 5.33 4.08 15.49
C VAL A 239 6.07 5.40 15.64
N SER A 240 5.40 6.51 15.31
CA SER A 240 6.01 7.85 15.33
C SER A 240 6.42 8.26 16.75
N ASP A 241 5.59 7.95 17.76
CA ASP A 241 5.91 8.20 19.17
C ASP A 241 7.16 7.39 19.58
N SER A 242 7.26 6.13 19.18
CA SER A 242 8.43 5.28 19.46
C SER A 242 9.71 5.76 18.76
N CYS A 243 9.61 6.38 17.58
CA CYS A 243 10.76 6.98 16.90
C CYS A 243 11.29 8.22 17.63
N GLN A 244 10.43 8.98 18.30
CA GLN A 244 10.83 10.15 19.08
C GLN A 244 11.56 9.74 20.35
N ASP A 245 11.05 8.72 21.05
CA ASP A 245 11.70 8.16 22.24
C ASP A 245 13.14 7.68 21.94
N LEU A 246 13.35 7.08 20.75
CA LEU A 246 14.68 6.66 20.27
C LEU A 246 15.60 7.82 19.85
N SER A 247 15.05 9.01 19.56
CA SER A 247 15.85 10.20 19.28
C SER A 247 16.31 10.92 20.56
N ASP A 248 15.60 10.69 21.67
CA ASP A 248 15.93 11.22 22.99
C ASP A 248 16.90 10.31 23.78
N GLU A 249 16.87 9.00 23.52
CA GLU A 249 17.93 8.08 23.95
C GLU A 249 19.05 8.01 22.89
N SER A 250 20.18 8.65 23.15
CA SER A 250 21.37 8.58 22.30
C SER A 250 21.67 7.14 21.86
N PHE A 251 21.60 6.90 20.53
CA PHE A 251 21.94 5.68 19.81
C PHE A 251 22.93 4.75 20.56
N SER A 252 22.42 3.80 21.34
CA SER A 252 23.16 2.60 21.72
C SER A 252 22.50 1.41 21.03
N THR A 253 23.07 1.04 19.89
CA THR A 253 23.08 -0.32 19.31
C THR A 253 21.74 -1.06 19.21
N MET A 254 21.12 -1.00 18.04
CA MET A 254 20.46 -2.17 17.45
C MET A 254 21.32 -2.65 16.28
N ASP A 255 22.31 -3.48 16.60
CA ASP A 255 22.93 -4.36 15.61
C ASP A 255 21.91 -5.40 15.17
N ALA A 256 21.99 -5.72 13.89
CA ALA A 256 21.18 -6.68 13.17
C ALA A 256 20.99 -8.00 13.92
N VAL A 257 19.73 -8.44 14.01
CA VAL A 257 19.45 -9.89 14.11
C VAL A 257 19.20 -10.35 12.68
N ALA A 258 20.21 -11.07 12.17
CA ALA A 258 20.21 -11.78 10.89
C ALA A 258 19.12 -12.86 10.82
#